data_AF-A0A975M1L9-F1
#
_entry.id   AF-A0A975M1L9-F1
#
_cell.length_a   1.000
_cell.length_b   1.000
_cell.length_c   1.000
_cell.angle_alpha   90.00
_cell.angle_beta   90.00
_cell.angle_gamma   90.00
#
_symmetry.space_group_name_H-M   'P 1'
#
loop_
_entity.id
_entity.type
_entity.pdbx_description
1 polymer ?
#
loop_
_entity_poly.entity_id
_entity_poly.type
_entity_poly.pdbx_seq_one_letter_code
_entity_poly.pdbx_strand_id
1 'polypeptide(L)'
;MKNEYLDELRHILENHQVSEKDIDEILSDYTLLYDEGLNKDMSDKEIRELLGEPRNVYEDLKDTLTFIFTKSSNNKFVALTPFLATIIFMVIGFTTQTWHPTWLIFLLIPISGVLSRKNKKKMLVSLSPFIALIAFILLSYFTEEWPYTWLIFLLIPISGLLYKRTFKSLMRALSFFAAIAFYLYMAVVHDQALIGLLGFLLPIVVNINIVNFSIDKHYTKQGITILFFVLLYITAFLLVGFYAPNAWVYAWQILLLIPVTAIILSGQFRWVAVMPFIATIIFFSTGYFFQMFHISWLAFLLIPMVGILSDQKTVTVKKNPKY
;
A
#
# COMPACT_ATOMS: atom_id res chain seq x y z
N MET A 1 10.29 37.19 -19.29
CA MET A 1 10.68 37.36 -17.88
C MET A 1 9.45 37.51 -16.99
N LYS A 2 8.56 38.49 -17.21
CA LYS A 2 7.26 38.60 -16.49
C LYS A 2 6.43 37.31 -16.47
N ASN A 3 6.10 36.76 -17.64
CA ASN A 3 5.27 35.56 -17.73
C ASN A 3 5.92 34.36 -17.03
N GLU A 4 7.25 34.22 -17.14
CA GLU A 4 8.01 33.15 -16.49
C GLU A 4 7.96 33.25 -14.95
N TYR A 5 8.05 34.46 -14.40
CA TYR A 5 7.88 34.70 -12.97
C TYR A 5 6.45 34.38 -12.49
N LEU A 6 5.43 34.83 -13.22
CA LEU A 6 4.03 34.59 -12.87
C LEU A 6 3.65 33.11 -12.98
N ASP A 7 4.16 32.41 -14.00
CA ASP A 7 3.96 30.97 -14.18
C ASP A 7 4.62 30.17 -13.03
N GLU A 8 5.82 30.57 -12.60
CA GLU A 8 6.51 29.95 -11.47
C GLU A 8 5.75 30.16 -10.15
N LEU A 9 5.25 31.38 -9.92
CA LEU A 9 4.42 31.69 -8.75
C LEU A 9 3.09 30.91 -8.77
N ARG A 10 2.41 30.86 -9.91
CA ARG A 10 1.17 30.07 -10.09
C ARG A 10 1.44 28.60 -9.77
N HIS A 11 2.51 28.03 -10.31
CA HIS A 11 2.87 26.64 -10.09
C HIS A 11 3.18 26.35 -8.61
N ILE A 12 3.81 27.27 -7.87
CA ILE A 12 4.04 27.12 -6.44
C ILE A 12 2.71 27.13 -5.67
N LEU A 13 1.82 28.08 -5.95
CA LEU A 13 0.53 28.20 -5.27
C LEU A 13 -0.39 27.00 -5.54
N GLU A 14 -0.43 26.51 -6.78
CA GLU A 14 -1.17 25.30 -7.17
C GLU A 14 -0.66 24.05 -6.44
N ASN A 15 0.67 23.87 -6.38
CA ASN A 15 1.28 22.71 -5.71
C ASN A 15 0.99 22.70 -4.21
N HIS A 16 0.77 23.88 -3.61
CA HIS A 16 0.40 24.02 -2.20
C HIS A 16 -1.13 24.07 -1.97
N GLN A 17 -1.94 23.78 -3.00
CA GLN A 17 -3.40 23.68 -2.91
C GLN A 17 -4.10 24.97 -2.44
N VAL A 18 -3.53 26.12 -2.81
CA VAL A 18 -4.15 27.43 -2.58
C VAL A 18 -5.43 27.56 -3.43
N SER A 19 -6.41 28.34 -2.97
CA SER A 19 -7.67 28.52 -3.71
C SER A 19 -7.46 29.26 -5.04
N GLU A 20 -8.16 28.86 -6.11
CA GLU A 20 -8.07 29.56 -7.41
C GLU A 20 -8.41 31.04 -7.29
N LYS A 21 -9.33 31.40 -6.37
CA LYS A 21 -9.66 32.80 -6.10
C LYS A 21 -8.44 33.56 -5.59
N ASP A 22 -7.74 33.02 -4.59
CA ASP A 22 -6.56 33.66 -4.02
C ASP A 22 -5.39 33.64 -5.02
N ILE A 23 -5.26 32.58 -5.82
CA ILE A 23 -4.27 32.50 -6.90
C ILE A 23 -4.49 33.63 -7.91
N ASP A 24 -5.72 33.81 -8.39
CA ASP A 24 -6.05 34.84 -9.37
C ASP A 24 -5.87 36.26 -8.78
N GLU A 25 -6.23 36.46 -7.51
CA GLU A 25 -6.03 37.73 -6.79
C GLU A 25 -4.53 38.06 -6.67
N ILE A 26 -3.71 37.11 -6.20
CA ILE A 26 -2.26 37.29 -6.06
C ILE A 26 -1.59 37.51 -7.41
N LEU A 27 -1.93 36.72 -8.43
CA LEU A 27 -1.35 36.89 -9.75
C LEU A 27 -1.73 38.23 -10.37
N SER A 28 -2.95 38.72 -10.13
CA SER A 28 -3.38 40.06 -10.55
C SER A 28 -2.55 41.14 -9.87
N ASP A 29 -2.38 41.07 -8.55
CA ASP A 29 -1.59 42.05 -7.79
C ASP A 29 -0.13 42.06 -8.23
N TYR A 30 0.50 40.89 -8.37
CA TYR A 30 1.88 40.79 -8.85
C TYR A 30 2.03 41.18 -10.32
N THR A 31 1.01 41.01 -11.15
CA THR A 31 0.99 41.52 -12.52
C THR A 31 1.07 43.04 -12.53
N LEU A 32 0.28 43.71 -11.68
CA LEU A 32 0.28 45.17 -11.54
C LEU A 32 1.62 45.69 -11.03
N LEU A 33 2.18 45.07 -9.99
CA LEU A 33 3.47 45.47 -9.43
C LEU A 33 4.61 45.31 -10.45
N TYR A 34 4.58 44.25 -11.24
CA TYR A 34 5.56 44.05 -12.31
C TYR A 34 5.42 45.12 -13.39
N ASP A 35 4.19 45.46 -13.79
CA ASP A 35 3.93 46.50 -14.79
C ASP A 35 4.33 47.90 -14.28
N GLU A 36 4.15 48.20 -12.99
CA GLU A 36 4.67 49.42 -12.39
C GLU A 36 6.20 49.52 -12.43
N GLY A 37 6.89 48.40 -12.21
CA GLY A 37 8.35 48.33 -12.35
C GLY A 37 8.81 48.63 -13.77
N LEU A 38 8.14 48.02 -14.76
CA LEU A 38 8.42 48.27 -16.18
C LEU A 38 8.16 49.73 -16.57
N ASN A 39 7.10 50.35 -16.05
CA ASN A 39 6.78 51.76 -16.30
C ASN A 39 7.78 52.74 -15.65
N LYS A 40 8.59 52.27 -14.70
CA LYS A 40 9.67 53.04 -14.06
C LYS A 40 11.04 52.79 -14.71
N ASP A 41 11.06 52.23 -15.91
CA ASP A 41 12.28 51.84 -16.65
C ASP A 41 13.20 50.88 -15.87
N MET A 42 12.65 50.11 -14.93
CA MET A 42 13.42 49.10 -14.18
C MET A 42 13.70 47.88 -15.04
N SER A 43 14.87 47.27 -14.87
CA SER A 43 15.18 46.00 -15.52
C SER A 43 14.43 44.83 -14.87
N ASP A 44 14.14 43.77 -15.63
CA ASP A 44 13.47 42.57 -15.11
C ASP A 44 14.17 41.95 -13.88
N LYS A 45 15.50 42.11 -13.80
CA LYS A 45 16.30 41.64 -12.67
C LYS A 45 16.05 42.47 -11.40
N GLU A 46 16.01 43.79 -11.53
CA GLU A 46 15.71 44.70 -10.43
C GLU A 46 14.26 44.52 -9.94
N ILE A 47 13.32 44.29 -10.85
CA ILE A 47 11.92 43.99 -10.50
C ILE A 47 11.83 42.70 -9.69
N ARG A 48 12.53 41.64 -10.10
CA ARG A 48 12.59 40.38 -9.35
C ARG A 48 13.24 40.52 -7.97
N GLU A 49 14.28 41.33 -7.85
CA GLU A 49 14.92 41.61 -6.57
C GLU A 49 14.01 42.38 -5.61
N LEU A 50 13.14 43.27 -6.15
CA LEU A 50 12.18 44.05 -5.38
C LEU A 50 10.94 43.25 -4.96
N LEU A 51 10.43 42.38 -5.86
CA LEU A 51 9.27 41.52 -5.59
C LEU A 51 9.62 40.26 -4.77
N GLY A 52 10.90 39.88 -4.77
CA GLY A 52 11.38 38.64 -4.16
C GLY A 52 11.18 37.42 -5.05
N GLU A 53 11.84 36.32 -4.69
CA GLU A 53 11.67 35.04 -5.39
C GLU A 53 10.25 34.49 -5.18
N PRO A 54 9.62 33.86 -6.19
CA PRO A 54 8.25 33.33 -6.08
C PRO A 54 8.01 32.42 -4.87
N ARG A 55 9.05 31.71 -4.43
CA ARG A 55 8.99 30.87 -3.24
C ARG A 55 8.91 31.67 -1.94
N ASN A 56 9.62 32.78 -1.85
CA ASN A 56 9.58 33.66 -0.68
C ASN A 56 8.21 34.35 -0.59
N VAL A 57 7.68 34.80 -1.74
CA VAL A 57 6.33 35.35 -1.84
C VAL A 57 5.29 34.38 -1.28
N TYR A 58 5.37 33.10 -1.65
CA TYR A 58 4.50 32.08 -1.06
C TYR A 58 4.69 31.96 0.46
N GLU A 59 5.93 31.90 0.94
CA GLU A 59 6.22 31.75 2.38
C GLU A 59 5.69 32.93 3.22
N ASP A 60 5.73 34.14 2.67
CA ASP A 60 5.24 35.35 3.31
C ASP A 60 3.71 35.43 3.32
N LEU A 61 3.07 34.97 2.23
CA LEU A 61 1.61 35.01 2.10
C LEU A 61 0.91 33.80 2.70
N LYS A 62 1.58 32.66 2.91
CA LYS A 62 0.95 31.37 3.26
C LYS A 62 -0.04 31.44 4.42
N ASP A 63 0.20 32.31 5.40
CA ASP A 63 -0.63 32.42 6.60
C ASP A 63 -1.95 33.17 6.32
N THR A 64 -2.04 33.94 5.23
CA THR A 64 -3.24 34.64 4.76
C THR A 64 -4.01 33.88 3.68
N LEU A 65 -3.44 32.81 3.12
CA LEU A 65 -4.04 32.05 2.02
C LEU A 65 -5.14 31.10 2.50
N THR A 66 -6.19 30.98 1.70
CA THR A 66 -7.18 29.92 1.83
C THR A 66 -6.73 28.69 1.07
N PHE A 67 -6.53 27.60 1.80
CA PHE A 67 -6.18 26.31 1.22
C PHE A 67 -7.45 25.52 0.89
N ILE A 68 -7.55 25.04 -0.35
CA ILE A 68 -8.58 24.08 -0.73
C ILE A 68 -8.15 22.72 -0.17
N PHE A 69 -8.50 22.46 1.09
CA PHE A 69 -8.67 21.08 1.53
C PHE A 69 -9.83 20.50 0.76
N THR A 70 -9.57 19.90 -0.40
CA THR A 70 -10.60 19.20 -1.15
C THR A 70 -11.14 18.10 -0.24
N LYS A 71 -12.31 18.34 0.36
CA LYS A 71 -13.04 17.33 1.10
C LYS A 71 -13.38 16.24 0.08
N SER A 72 -12.56 15.19 0.04
CA SER A 72 -12.81 14.02 -0.79
C SER A 72 -14.15 13.42 -0.38
N SER A 73 -15.20 13.81 -1.11
CA SER A 73 -16.59 13.36 -0.92
C SER A 73 -16.72 11.83 -0.95
N ASN A 74 -15.75 11.15 -1.58
CA ASN A 74 -15.70 9.69 -1.70
C ASN A 74 -15.29 8.96 -0.40
N ASN A 75 -15.02 9.69 0.68
CA ASN A 75 -14.57 9.12 1.95
C ASN A 75 -15.70 8.50 2.78
N LYS A 76 -16.98 8.86 2.55
CA LYS A 76 -18.10 8.31 3.34
C LYS A 76 -18.28 6.81 3.10
N PHE A 77 -18.22 6.36 1.85
CA PHE A 77 -18.33 4.95 1.51
C PHE A 77 -17.19 4.14 2.12
N VAL A 78 -15.95 4.62 2.00
CA VAL A 78 -14.76 3.98 2.57
C VAL A 78 -14.77 3.97 4.10
N ALA A 79 -15.34 5.00 4.73
CA ALA A 79 -15.45 5.07 6.18
C ALA A 79 -16.53 4.12 6.73
N LEU A 80 -17.58 3.83 5.95
CA LEU A 80 -18.68 2.95 6.35
C LEU A 80 -18.41 1.47 6.05
N THR A 81 -17.48 1.14 5.14
CA THR A 81 -17.22 -0.24 4.74
C THR A 81 -16.78 -1.17 5.87
N PRO A 82 -15.99 -0.78 6.90
CA PRO A 82 -15.68 -1.67 8.00
C PRO A 82 -16.91 -2.07 8.83
N PHE A 83 -17.80 -1.12 9.09
CA PHE A 83 -19.05 -1.37 9.82
C PHE A 83 -19.97 -2.28 9.01
N LEU A 84 -20.15 -1.97 7.72
CA LEU A 84 -20.97 -2.78 6.83
C LEU A 84 -20.42 -4.21 6.69
N ALA A 85 -19.11 -4.36 6.49
CA ALA A 85 -18.47 -5.67 6.41
C ALA A 85 -18.67 -6.48 7.70
N THR A 86 -18.53 -5.84 8.86
CA THR A 86 -18.74 -6.49 10.16
C THR A 86 -20.19 -6.94 10.36
N ILE A 87 -21.17 -6.08 10.03
CA ILE A 87 -22.59 -6.42 10.13
C ILE A 87 -22.91 -7.61 9.22
N ILE A 88 -22.50 -7.57 7.95
CA ILE A 88 -22.76 -8.66 7.00
C ILE A 88 -22.08 -9.95 7.48
N PHE A 89 -20.82 -9.88 7.92
CA PHE A 89 -20.07 -11.03 8.43
C PHE A 89 -20.78 -11.67 9.64
N MET A 90 -21.24 -10.87 10.61
CA MET A 90 -21.92 -11.37 11.80
C MET A 90 -23.30 -11.95 11.47
N VAL A 91 -24.07 -11.29 10.61
CA VAL A 91 -25.40 -11.78 10.20
C VAL A 91 -25.28 -13.12 9.49
N ILE A 92 -24.36 -13.25 8.53
CA ILE A 92 -24.15 -14.53 7.84
C ILE A 92 -23.62 -15.57 8.85
N GLY A 93 -22.59 -15.24 9.61
CA GLY A 93 -22.00 -16.16 10.59
C GLY A 93 -23.01 -16.73 11.59
N PHE A 94 -23.93 -15.92 12.13
CA PHE A 94 -24.94 -16.40 13.05
C PHE A 94 -26.11 -17.15 12.40
N THR A 95 -26.50 -16.75 11.19
CA THR A 95 -27.65 -17.39 10.50
C THR A 95 -27.28 -18.72 9.85
N THR A 96 -26.10 -18.82 9.25
CA THR A 96 -25.66 -20.00 8.49
C THR A 96 -24.58 -20.82 9.20
N GLN A 97 -24.02 -20.33 10.33
CA GLN A 97 -22.86 -20.94 11.00
C GLN A 97 -21.62 -21.10 10.10
N THR A 98 -21.59 -20.43 8.95
CA THR A 98 -20.47 -20.47 8.00
C THR A 98 -19.58 -19.25 8.18
N TRP A 99 -18.50 -19.44 8.94
CA TRP A 99 -17.50 -18.40 9.19
C TRP A 99 -16.41 -18.36 8.11
N HIS A 100 -16.12 -19.52 7.51
CA HIS A 100 -15.27 -19.69 6.34
C HIS A 100 -16.14 -20.15 5.15
N PRO A 101 -16.01 -19.56 3.95
CA PRO A 101 -15.13 -18.47 3.51
C PRO A 101 -15.67 -17.04 3.74
N THR A 102 -16.72 -16.88 4.55
CA THR A 102 -17.44 -15.62 4.77
C THR A 102 -16.56 -14.44 5.19
N TRP A 103 -15.43 -14.68 5.88
CA TRP A 103 -14.46 -13.62 6.21
C TRP A 103 -13.94 -12.83 4.99
N LEU A 104 -14.04 -13.38 3.77
CA LEU A 104 -13.69 -12.68 2.53
C LEU A 104 -14.43 -11.33 2.38
N ILE A 105 -15.58 -11.15 3.04
CA ILE A 105 -16.32 -9.87 3.08
C ILE A 105 -15.45 -8.73 3.62
N PHE A 106 -14.50 -8.99 4.51
CA PHE A 106 -13.58 -7.96 5.00
C PHE A 106 -12.67 -7.39 3.91
N LEU A 107 -12.48 -8.08 2.78
CA LEU A 107 -11.76 -7.53 1.62
C LEU A 107 -12.50 -6.35 0.97
N LEU A 108 -13.80 -6.14 1.27
CA LEU A 108 -14.52 -4.92 0.88
C LEU A 108 -13.86 -3.65 1.43
N ILE A 109 -13.19 -3.72 2.58
CA ILE A 109 -12.51 -2.58 3.20
C ILE A 109 -11.39 -2.06 2.26
N PRO A 110 -10.35 -2.83 1.94
CA PRO A 110 -9.31 -2.36 1.03
C PRO A 110 -9.81 -2.16 -0.41
N ILE A 111 -10.76 -2.97 -0.89
CA ILE A 111 -11.37 -2.79 -2.23
C ILE A 111 -12.07 -1.43 -2.32
N SER A 112 -12.85 -1.04 -1.30
CA SER A 112 -13.53 0.27 -1.27
C SER A 112 -12.54 1.42 -1.36
N GLY A 113 -11.39 1.33 -0.67
CA GLY A 113 -10.32 2.31 -0.76
C GLY A 113 -9.71 2.40 -2.17
N VAL A 114 -9.59 1.28 -2.89
CA VAL A 114 -9.12 1.25 -4.28
C VAL A 114 -10.16 1.85 -5.24
N LEU A 115 -11.43 1.48 -5.09
CA LEU A 115 -12.54 1.97 -5.92
C LEU A 115 -12.76 3.48 -5.76
N SER A 116 -12.49 4.02 -4.57
CA SER A 116 -12.66 5.45 -4.29
C SER A 116 -11.56 6.34 -4.90
N ARG A 117 -10.49 5.76 -5.46
CA ARG A 117 -9.42 6.54 -6.12
C ARG A 117 -9.92 7.19 -7.40
N LYS A 118 -9.63 8.49 -7.59
CA LYS A 118 -10.00 9.24 -8.81
C LYS A 118 -9.35 8.65 -10.09
N ASN A 119 -8.16 8.08 -9.98
CA ASN A 119 -7.44 7.53 -11.13
C ASN A 119 -7.85 6.08 -11.44
N LYS A 120 -8.92 5.92 -12.24
CA LYS A 120 -9.43 4.62 -12.67
C LYS A 120 -8.46 3.82 -13.54
N LYS A 121 -7.45 4.45 -14.16
CA LYS A 121 -6.54 3.76 -15.10
C LYS A 121 -5.80 2.61 -14.41
N LYS A 122 -5.39 2.77 -13.14
CA LYS A 122 -4.64 1.75 -12.38
C LYS A 122 -5.52 0.82 -11.55
N MET A 123 -6.84 0.91 -11.68
CA MET A 123 -7.79 0.22 -10.81
C MET A 123 -7.68 -1.30 -10.94
N LEU A 124 -7.61 -1.83 -12.17
CA LEU A 124 -7.47 -3.27 -12.42
C LEU A 124 -6.21 -3.87 -11.78
N VAL A 125 -5.06 -3.21 -11.95
CA VAL A 125 -3.80 -3.65 -11.33
C VAL A 125 -3.91 -3.64 -9.82
N SER A 126 -4.52 -2.58 -9.27
CA SER A 126 -4.68 -2.41 -7.82
C SER A 126 -5.68 -3.40 -7.21
N LEU A 127 -6.68 -3.84 -7.98
CA LEU A 127 -7.67 -4.84 -7.56
C LEU A 127 -7.19 -6.28 -7.73
N SER A 128 -6.20 -6.52 -8.60
CA SER A 128 -5.73 -7.86 -8.95
C SER A 128 -5.36 -8.75 -7.75
N PRO A 129 -4.74 -8.26 -6.65
CA PRO A 129 -4.44 -9.13 -5.51
C PRO A 129 -5.69 -9.57 -4.75
N PHE A 130 -6.69 -8.69 -4.64
CA PHE A 130 -7.95 -9.02 -3.97
C PHE A 130 -8.79 -9.98 -4.82
N ILE A 131 -8.87 -9.75 -6.13
CA ILE A 131 -9.55 -10.65 -7.08
C ILE A 131 -8.88 -12.03 -7.05
N ALA A 132 -7.55 -12.08 -7.10
CA ALA A 132 -6.80 -13.33 -7.04
C ALA A 132 -7.04 -14.08 -5.72
N LEU A 133 -7.03 -13.37 -4.58
CA LEU A 133 -7.29 -13.98 -3.28
C LEU A 133 -8.72 -14.52 -3.16
N ILE A 134 -9.73 -13.76 -3.58
CA ILE A 134 -11.13 -14.20 -3.56
C ILE A 134 -11.30 -15.43 -4.44
N ALA A 135 -10.80 -15.39 -5.67
CA ALA A 135 -10.88 -16.51 -6.59
C ALA A 135 -10.13 -17.74 -6.05
N PHE A 136 -8.93 -17.56 -5.51
CA PHE A 136 -8.15 -18.64 -4.90
C PHE A 136 -8.90 -19.32 -3.76
N ILE A 137 -9.43 -18.56 -2.80
CA ILE A 137 -10.14 -19.11 -1.64
C ILE A 137 -11.45 -19.78 -2.06
N LEU A 138 -12.26 -19.14 -2.92
CA LEU A 138 -13.53 -19.71 -3.34
C LEU A 138 -13.34 -20.98 -4.17
N LEU A 139 -12.43 -20.99 -5.15
CA LEU A 139 -12.17 -22.20 -5.93
C LEU A 139 -11.61 -23.30 -5.02
N SER A 140 -10.61 -23.01 -4.19
CA SER A 140 -10.02 -24.03 -3.30
C SER A 140 -11.04 -24.59 -2.30
N TYR A 141 -11.99 -23.77 -1.84
CA TYR A 141 -13.06 -24.20 -0.93
C TYR A 141 -14.09 -25.10 -1.62
N PHE A 142 -14.45 -24.84 -2.89
CA PHE A 142 -15.47 -25.63 -3.60
C PHE A 142 -14.93 -26.83 -4.37
N THR A 143 -13.69 -26.77 -4.84
CA THR A 143 -13.10 -27.83 -5.68
C THR A 143 -12.13 -28.72 -4.93
N GLU A 144 -11.61 -28.30 -3.76
CA GLU A 144 -10.55 -28.99 -3.01
C GLU A 144 -9.23 -29.20 -3.81
N GLU A 145 -9.10 -28.56 -4.99
CA GLU A 145 -7.98 -28.69 -5.92
C GLU A 145 -6.83 -27.70 -5.63
N TRP A 146 -6.29 -27.76 -4.43
CA TRP A 146 -5.16 -26.94 -3.98
C TRP A 146 -3.91 -26.93 -4.90
N PRO A 147 -3.53 -28.05 -5.56
CA PRO A 147 -2.31 -28.09 -6.38
C PRO A 147 -2.30 -27.16 -7.60
N TYR A 148 -3.48 -26.70 -8.04
CA TYR A 148 -3.63 -25.90 -9.27
C TYR A 148 -4.16 -24.50 -9.03
N THR A 149 -4.92 -24.28 -7.95
CA THR A 149 -5.57 -22.98 -7.69
C THR A 149 -4.57 -21.84 -7.45
N TRP A 150 -3.36 -22.14 -6.97
CA TRP A 150 -2.32 -21.13 -6.75
C TRP A 150 -1.93 -20.36 -8.03
N LEU A 151 -2.13 -20.94 -9.21
CA LEU A 151 -1.86 -20.30 -10.50
C LEU A 151 -2.65 -18.99 -10.68
N ILE A 152 -3.77 -18.84 -9.97
CA ILE A 152 -4.59 -17.62 -9.96
C ILE A 152 -3.78 -16.40 -9.48
N PHE A 153 -2.80 -16.58 -8.59
CA PHE A 153 -1.97 -15.47 -8.10
C PHE A 153 -1.12 -14.84 -9.22
N LEU A 154 -0.90 -15.56 -10.33
CA LEU A 154 -0.21 -15.02 -11.51
C LEU A 154 -1.02 -13.92 -12.21
N LEU A 155 -2.32 -13.77 -11.91
CA LEU A 155 -3.11 -12.61 -12.34
C LEU A 155 -2.49 -11.27 -11.89
N ILE A 156 -1.78 -11.25 -10.75
CA ILE A 156 -1.16 -10.04 -10.21
C ILE A 156 -0.05 -9.52 -11.15
N PRO A 157 1.02 -10.30 -11.44
CA PRO A 157 2.05 -9.86 -12.38
C PRO A 157 1.51 -9.68 -13.80
N ILE A 158 0.59 -10.52 -14.27
CA ILE A 158 -0.02 -10.39 -15.60
C ILE A 158 -0.76 -9.05 -15.72
N SER A 159 -1.59 -8.69 -14.74
CA SER A 159 -2.31 -7.41 -14.72
C SER A 159 -1.35 -6.22 -14.73
N GLY A 160 -0.27 -6.29 -13.95
CA GLY A 160 0.76 -5.24 -13.91
C GLY A 160 1.49 -5.06 -15.24
N LEU A 161 1.81 -6.15 -15.93
CA LEU A 161 2.45 -6.11 -17.24
C LEU A 161 1.51 -5.54 -18.31
N LEU A 162 0.27 -6.03 -18.37
CA LEU A 162 -0.73 -5.60 -19.36
C LEU A 162 -1.14 -4.13 -19.22
N TYR A 163 -0.91 -3.51 -18.07
CA TYR A 163 -1.20 -2.10 -17.84
C TYR A 163 -0.50 -1.16 -18.85
N LYS A 164 0.76 -1.43 -19.21
CA LYS A 164 1.50 -0.57 -20.15
C LYS A 164 1.00 -0.67 -21.59
N ARG A 165 0.19 -1.68 -21.93
CA ARG A 165 -0.38 -1.93 -23.27
C ARG A 165 0.62 -1.83 -24.44
N THR A 166 1.88 -2.21 -24.22
CA THR A 166 2.91 -2.26 -25.25
C THR A 166 3.06 -3.67 -25.83
N PHE A 167 3.55 -3.79 -27.06
CA PHE A 167 3.85 -5.11 -27.65
C PHE A 167 4.83 -5.93 -26.79
N LYS A 168 5.88 -5.28 -26.26
CA LYS A 168 6.84 -5.91 -25.34
C LYS A 168 6.16 -6.40 -24.06
N SER A 169 5.22 -5.64 -23.49
CA SER A 169 4.49 -6.09 -22.30
C SER A 169 3.49 -7.22 -22.58
N LEU A 170 2.92 -7.26 -23.79
CA LEU A 170 2.07 -8.37 -24.23
C LEU A 170 2.87 -9.67 -24.37
N MET A 171 4.04 -9.62 -25.02
CA MET A 171 4.95 -10.77 -25.14
C MET A 171 5.37 -11.29 -23.76
N ARG A 172 5.64 -10.39 -22.81
CA ARG A 172 5.94 -10.75 -21.42
C ARG A 172 4.75 -11.40 -20.72
N ALA A 173 3.52 -10.91 -20.92
CA ALA A 173 2.35 -11.57 -20.35
C ALA A 173 2.11 -12.96 -20.95
N LEU A 174 2.32 -13.13 -22.26
CA LEU A 174 2.24 -14.43 -22.95
C LEU A 174 3.22 -15.46 -22.39
N SER A 175 4.39 -15.02 -21.90
CA SER A 175 5.35 -15.90 -21.23
C SER A 175 4.77 -16.55 -19.96
N PHE A 176 3.91 -15.86 -19.22
CA PHE A 176 3.19 -16.43 -18.07
C PHE A 176 2.12 -17.43 -18.51
N PHE A 177 1.35 -17.13 -19.57
CA PHE A 177 0.35 -18.07 -20.09
C PHE A 177 0.98 -19.35 -20.61
N ALA A 178 2.13 -19.26 -21.30
CA ALA A 178 2.90 -20.41 -21.73
C ALA A 178 3.40 -21.25 -20.53
N ALA A 179 3.90 -20.60 -19.47
CA ALA A 179 4.33 -21.30 -18.25
C ALA A 179 3.16 -22.00 -17.53
N ILE A 180 1.99 -21.35 -17.45
CA ILE A 180 0.77 -21.94 -16.87
C ILE A 180 0.35 -23.18 -17.68
N ALA A 181 0.30 -23.07 -19.01
CA ALA A 181 -0.09 -24.18 -19.87
C ALA A 181 0.88 -25.36 -19.75
N PHE A 182 2.19 -25.08 -19.71
CA PHE A 182 3.21 -26.11 -19.50
C PHE A 182 3.10 -26.78 -18.12
N TYR A 183 2.90 -25.99 -17.06
CA TYR A 183 2.71 -26.52 -15.71
C TYR A 183 1.49 -27.43 -15.63
N LEU A 184 0.35 -26.99 -16.16
CA LEU A 184 -0.87 -27.81 -16.18
C LEU A 184 -0.71 -29.07 -17.01
N TYR A 185 -0.05 -28.98 -18.18
CA TYR A 185 0.23 -30.15 -19.01
C TYR A 185 1.10 -31.18 -18.27
N MET A 186 2.21 -30.75 -17.66
CA MET A 186 3.10 -31.65 -16.93
C MET A 186 2.47 -32.20 -15.65
N ALA A 187 1.70 -31.39 -14.93
CA ALA A 187 1.09 -31.81 -13.68
C ALA A 187 -0.10 -32.75 -13.91
N VAL A 188 -0.97 -32.48 -14.90
CA VAL A 188 -2.19 -33.26 -15.14
C VAL A 188 -1.93 -34.49 -16.02
N VAL A 189 -1.11 -34.37 -17.08
CA VAL A 189 -0.91 -35.45 -18.05
C VAL A 189 0.21 -36.41 -17.61
N HIS A 190 1.27 -35.87 -17.02
CA HIS A 190 2.48 -36.64 -16.70
C HIS A 190 2.66 -36.88 -15.19
N ASP A 191 1.77 -36.37 -14.34
CA ASP A 191 1.88 -36.40 -12.87
C ASP A 191 3.24 -35.88 -12.35
N GLN A 192 3.83 -34.94 -13.10
CA GLN A 192 5.18 -34.39 -12.87
C GLN A 192 5.11 -32.88 -12.61
N ALA A 193 4.36 -32.48 -11.58
CA ALA A 193 4.18 -31.07 -11.19
C ALA A 193 5.52 -30.34 -10.96
N LEU A 194 6.52 -31.04 -10.38
CA LEU A 194 7.86 -30.48 -10.15
C LEU A 194 8.57 -30.08 -11.45
N ILE A 195 8.44 -30.88 -12.51
CA ILE A 195 9.02 -30.56 -13.82
C ILE A 195 8.21 -29.44 -14.47
N GLY A 196 6.88 -29.44 -14.30
CA GLY A 196 6.01 -28.34 -14.71
C GLY A 196 6.44 -26.98 -14.15
N LEU A 197 6.94 -26.93 -12.90
CA LEU A 197 7.43 -25.70 -12.29
C LEU A 197 8.62 -25.07 -13.04
N LEU A 198 9.42 -25.87 -13.76
CA LEU A 198 10.52 -25.35 -14.58
C LEU A 198 10.02 -24.45 -15.72
N GLY A 199 8.76 -24.59 -16.14
CA GLY A 199 8.13 -23.69 -17.11
C GLY A 199 8.12 -22.23 -16.64
N PHE A 200 8.12 -21.98 -15.32
CA PHE A 200 8.17 -20.64 -14.75
C PHE A 200 9.54 -19.96 -14.85
N LEU A 201 10.59 -20.67 -15.31
CA LEU A 201 11.85 -20.03 -15.69
C LEU A 201 11.66 -19.10 -16.90
N LEU A 202 10.75 -19.44 -17.81
CA LEU A 202 10.48 -18.66 -19.02
C LEU A 202 10.02 -17.22 -18.72
N PRO A 203 8.99 -16.96 -17.90
CA PRO A 203 8.62 -15.60 -17.51
C PRO A 203 9.72 -14.89 -16.72
N ILE A 204 10.54 -15.59 -15.92
CA ILE A 204 11.67 -14.96 -15.21
C ILE A 204 12.70 -14.41 -16.20
N VAL A 205 13.17 -15.24 -17.14
CA VAL A 205 14.16 -14.87 -18.16
C VAL A 205 13.64 -13.71 -19.02
N VAL A 206 12.37 -13.77 -19.44
CA VAL A 206 11.75 -12.74 -20.30
C VAL A 206 11.58 -11.38 -19.58
N ASN A 207 11.48 -11.38 -18.25
CA ASN A 207 11.23 -10.16 -17.46
C ASN A 207 12.46 -9.57 -16.75
N ILE A 208 13.63 -10.22 -16.81
CA ILE A 208 14.85 -9.81 -16.08
C ILE A 208 15.29 -8.37 -16.39
N ASN A 209 15.09 -7.90 -17.63
CA ASN A 209 15.46 -6.56 -18.11
C ASN A 209 14.61 -5.40 -17.53
N ILE A 210 13.73 -5.67 -16.55
CA ILE A 210 12.92 -4.62 -15.89
C ILE A 210 13.63 -4.07 -14.65
N VAL A 211 14.52 -4.85 -14.03
CA VAL A 211 15.09 -4.50 -12.73
C VAL A 211 16.51 -3.97 -12.89
N ASN A 212 16.65 -2.65 -13.01
CA ASN A 212 17.93 -2.00 -12.79
C ASN A 212 18.20 -2.02 -11.28
N PHE A 213 18.95 -3.02 -10.81
CA PHE A 213 19.41 -3.08 -9.42
C PHE A 213 20.49 -2.01 -9.17
N SER A 214 20.07 -0.80 -8.82
CA SER A 214 20.95 0.18 -8.22
C SER A 214 21.08 -0.13 -6.72
N ILE A 215 22.14 -0.81 -6.32
CA ILE A 215 22.41 -1.12 -4.91
C ILE A 215 22.98 0.14 -4.25
N ASP A 216 22.14 0.81 -3.45
CA ASP A 216 22.55 1.99 -2.70
C ASP A 216 23.35 1.56 -1.44
N LYS A 217 24.59 2.06 -1.30
CA LYS A 217 25.57 1.61 -0.29
C LYS A 217 25.19 2.00 1.15
N HIS A 218 24.24 2.91 1.35
CA HIS A 218 23.81 3.34 2.69
C HIS A 218 22.93 2.30 3.41
N TYR A 219 22.28 1.39 2.68
CA TYR A 219 21.32 0.42 3.22
C TYR A 219 21.92 -0.97 3.53
N THR A 220 23.23 -1.16 3.32
CA THR A 220 23.80 -2.51 3.23
C THR A 220 23.90 -3.22 4.58
N LYS A 221 24.28 -2.53 5.68
CA LYS A 221 24.41 -3.18 7.01
C LYS A 221 23.05 -3.57 7.63
N GLN A 222 22.08 -2.66 7.58
CA GLN A 222 20.71 -2.96 8.05
C GLN A 222 20.04 -4.01 7.17
N GLY A 223 20.21 -3.93 5.84
CA GLY A 223 19.69 -4.91 4.89
C GLY A 223 20.25 -6.32 5.12
N ILE A 224 21.57 -6.46 5.35
CA ILE A 224 22.19 -7.75 5.69
C ILE A 224 21.63 -8.32 6.99
N THR A 225 21.41 -7.47 8.01
CA THR A 225 20.86 -7.89 9.30
C THR A 225 19.42 -8.39 9.14
N ILE A 226 18.58 -7.67 8.39
CA ILE A 226 17.20 -8.09 8.08
C ILE A 226 17.21 -9.40 7.29
N LEU A 227 18.08 -9.53 6.28
CA LEU A 227 18.21 -10.74 5.46
C LEU A 227 18.58 -11.96 6.32
N PHE A 228 19.50 -11.80 7.28
CA PHE A 228 19.86 -12.85 8.22
C PHE A 228 18.64 -13.32 9.03
N PHE A 229 17.86 -12.39 9.61
CA PHE A 229 16.64 -12.75 10.35
C PHE A 229 15.58 -13.40 9.46
N VAL A 230 15.40 -12.94 8.23
CA VAL A 230 14.49 -13.55 7.25
C VAL A 230 14.88 -15.02 7.03
N LEU A 231 16.15 -15.29 6.73
CA LEU A 231 16.65 -16.65 6.54
C LEU A 231 16.47 -17.49 7.80
N LEU A 232 16.80 -16.95 8.97
CA LEU A 232 16.61 -17.61 10.27
C LEU A 232 15.14 -18.00 10.50
N TYR A 233 14.18 -17.11 10.23
CA TYR A 233 12.76 -17.40 10.41
C TYR A 233 12.21 -18.38 9.39
N ILE A 234 12.69 -18.35 8.14
CA ILE A 234 12.34 -19.36 7.13
C ILE A 234 12.87 -20.73 7.55
N THR A 235 14.13 -20.81 8.00
CA THR A 235 14.70 -22.06 8.51
C THR A 235 13.93 -22.56 9.73
N ALA A 236 13.60 -21.69 10.69
CA ALA A 236 12.80 -22.05 11.85
C ALA A 236 11.39 -22.54 11.47
N PHE A 237 10.71 -21.86 10.55
CA PHE A 237 9.41 -22.27 10.02
C PHE A 237 9.46 -23.68 9.41
N LEU A 238 10.46 -23.96 8.56
CA LEU A 238 10.62 -25.28 7.94
C LEU A 238 10.98 -26.34 8.98
N LEU A 239 11.90 -26.06 9.90
CA LEU A 239 12.27 -27.01 10.95
C LEU A 239 11.07 -27.35 11.83
N VAL A 240 10.31 -26.35 12.28
CA VAL A 240 9.10 -26.60 13.09
C VAL A 240 8.06 -27.36 12.27
N GLY A 241 7.81 -26.98 11.02
CA GLY A 241 6.87 -27.65 10.12
C GLY A 241 7.18 -29.13 9.88
N PHE A 242 8.45 -29.48 9.63
CA PHE A 242 8.85 -30.86 9.34
C PHE A 242 9.01 -31.74 10.57
N TYR A 243 9.50 -31.21 11.70
CA TYR A 243 9.87 -32.03 12.86
C TYR A 243 8.77 -32.15 13.92
N ALA A 244 7.82 -31.22 13.98
CA ALA A 244 6.75 -31.27 14.97
C ALA A 244 5.43 -31.79 14.37
N PRO A 245 4.67 -32.65 15.09
CA PRO A 245 3.42 -33.21 14.60
C PRO A 245 2.36 -32.11 14.44
N ASN A 246 1.67 -32.12 13.28
CA ASN A 246 0.65 -31.13 12.89
C ASN A 246 1.13 -29.67 12.96
N ALA A 247 2.44 -29.44 12.89
CA ALA A 247 3.01 -28.14 13.15
C ALA A 247 2.76 -27.12 12.07
N TRP A 248 2.56 -27.54 10.82
CA TRP A 248 2.21 -26.66 9.70
C TRP A 248 1.02 -25.75 9.98
N VAL A 249 0.09 -26.18 10.84
CA VAL A 249 -1.12 -25.40 11.18
C VAL A 249 -0.79 -24.14 11.97
N TYR A 250 0.26 -24.15 12.81
CA TYR A 250 0.65 -22.99 13.64
C TYR A 250 2.04 -22.43 13.31
N ALA A 251 2.91 -23.20 12.66
CA ALA A 251 4.29 -22.81 12.37
C ALA A 251 4.38 -21.53 11.52
N TRP A 252 3.39 -21.28 10.65
CA TRP A 252 3.36 -20.07 9.81
C TRP A 252 3.37 -18.77 10.62
N GLN A 253 2.96 -18.78 11.90
CA GLN A 253 3.05 -17.61 12.79
C GLN A 253 4.49 -17.11 12.96
N ILE A 254 5.51 -17.99 12.81
CA ILE A 254 6.94 -17.61 12.85
C ILE A 254 7.26 -16.61 11.75
N LEU A 255 6.61 -16.72 10.58
CA LEU A 255 6.82 -15.80 9.46
C LEU A 255 6.35 -14.38 9.77
N LEU A 256 5.43 -14.20 10.72
CA LEU A 256 5.02 -12.87 11.18
C LEU A 256 6.12 -12.13 11.93
N LEU A 257 7.18 -12.81 12.38
CA LEU A 257 8.35 -12.16 13.00
C LEU A 257 9.23 -11.42 12.00
N ILE A 258 9.14 -11.76 10.70
CA ILE A 258 9.89 -11.08 9.63
C ILE A 258 9.54 -9.58 9.59
N PRO A 259 8.27 -9.16 9.41
CA PRO A 259 7.92 -7.74 9.42
C PRO A 259 8.15 -7.09 10.78
N VAL A 260 8.00 -7.82 11.89
CA VAL A 260 8.26 -7.29 13.24
C VAL A 260 9.73 -6.89 13.41
N THR A 261 10.66 -7.78 13.04
CA THR A 261 12.10 -7.47 13.10
C THR A 261 12.50 -6.36 12.14
N ALA A 262 11.92 -6.33 10.92
CA ALA A 262 12.16 -5.25 9.98
C ALA A 262 11.75 -3.88 10.56
N ILE A 263 10.59 -3.80 11.23
CA ILE A 263 10.13 -2.56 11.89
C ILE A 263 11.06 -2.16 13.03
N ILE A 264 11.47 -3.11 13.88
CA ILE A 264 12.40 -2.86 14.99
C ILE A 264 13.75 -2.33 14.48
N LEU A 265 14.29 -2.95 13.42
CA LEU A 265 15.59 -2.60 12.86
C LEU A 265 15.58 -1.35 11.96
N SER A 266 14.39 -0.90 11.53
CA SER A 266 14.23 0.31 10.69
C SER A 266 14.61 1.63 11.40
N GLY A 267 14.83 1.62 12.71
CA GLY A 267 15.20 2.80 13.51
C GLY A 267 14.04 3.74 13.86
N GLN A 268 12.88 3.61 13.21
CA GLN A 268 11.66 4.36 13.53
C GLN A 268 10.62 3.44 14.20
N PHE A 269 11.01 2.78 15.28
CA PHE A 269 10.13 1.83 15.95
C PHE A 269 8.85 2.52 16.46
N ARG A 270 7.71 2.02 16.02
CA ARG A 270 6.38 2.43 16.50
C ARG A 270 5.61 1.19 16.91
N TRP A 271 5.16 1.16 18.17
CA TRP A 271 4.34 0.06 18.67
C TRP A 271 3.11 -0.19 17.79
N VAL A 272 2.48 0.88 17.29
CA VAL A 272 1.34 0.83 16.36
C VAL A 272 1.61 -0.03 15.12
N ALA A 273 2.85 -0.01 14.59
CA ALA A 273 3.21 -0.75 13.39
C ALA A 273 3.38 -2.27 13.66
N VAL A 274 3.71 -2.66 14.89
CA VAL A 274 3.93 -4.06 15.28
C VAL A 274 2.65 -4.75 15.74
N MET A 275 1.68 -3.99 16.26
CA MET A 275 0.46 -4.54 16.84
C MET A 275 -0.37 -5.45 15.93
N PRO A 276 -0.52 -5.20 14.62
CA PRO A 276 -1.27 -6.13 13.76
C PRO A 276 -0.70 -7.56 13.80
N PHE A 277 0.63 -7.70 13.80
CA PHE A 277 1.29 -9.01 13.85
C PHE A 277 1.10 -9.69 15.21
N ILE A 278 1.29 -8.94 16.31
CA ILE A 278 1.07 -9.44 17.67
C ILE A 278 -0.39 -9.86 17.87
N ALA A 279 -1.34 -9.03 17.43
CA ALA A 279 -2.77 -9.31 17.51
C ALA A 279 -3.13 -10.58 16.72
N THR A 280 -2.58 -10.78 15.52
CA THR A 280 -2.77 -12.01 14.75
C THR A 280 -2.20 -13.24 15.45
N ILE A 281 -1.00 -13.14 16.05
CA ILE A 281 -0.41 -14.25 16.83
C ILE A 281 -1.31 -14.60 18.01
N ILE A 282 -1.80 -13.61 18.78
CA ILE A 282 -2.70 -13.85 19.91
C ILE A 282 -4.04 -14.42 19.43
N PHE A 283 -4.66 -13.82 18.41
CA PHE A 283 -5.93 -14.26 17.84
C PHE A 283 -5.89 -15.74 17.45
N PHE A 284 -4.86 -16.13 16.70
CA PHE A 284 -4.75 -17.50 16.20
C PHE A 284 -4.32 -18.47 17.29
N SER A 285 -3.38 -18.10 18.17
CA SER A 285 -2.93 -18.98 19.26
C SER A 285 -4.07 -19.28 20.23
N THR A 286 -4.82 -18.25 20.64
CA THR A 286 -6.00 -18.40 21.49
C THR A 286 -7.12 -19.18 20.80
N GLY A 287 -7.39 -18.86 19.53
CA GLY A 287 -8.42 -19.55 18.76
C GLY A 287 -8.12 -21.03 18.53
N TYR A 288 -6.90 -21.34 18.10
CA TYR A 288 -6.50 -22.69 17.70
C TYR A 288 -6.22 -23.61 18.90
N PHE A 289 -5.37 -23.19 19.86
CA PHE A 289 -4.98 -24.06 20.98
C PHE A 289 -6.06 -24.17 22.06
N PHE A 290 -6.91 -23.15 22.23
CA PHE A 290 -7.95 -23.13 23.26
C PHE A 290 -9.37 -23.25 22.71
N GLN A 291 -9.55 -23.40 21.38
CA GLN A 291 -10.88 -23.43 20.73
C GLN A 291 -11.70 -22.15 20.99
N MET A 292 -11.03 -21.03 21.29
CA MET A 292 -11.64 -19.79 21.77
C MET A 292 -11.76 -18.72 20.68
N PHE A 293 -12.05 -19.11 19.44
CA PHE A 293 -12.19 -18.14 18.32
C PHE A 293 -13.29 -17.09 18.56
N HIS A 294 -14.31 -17.43 19.36
CA HIS A 294 -15.41 -16.55 19.71
C HIS A 294 -14.98 -15.33 20.56
N ILE A 295 -13.88 -15.42 21.32
CA ILE A 295 -13.29 -14.29 22.07
C ILE A 295 -11.96 -13.82 21.51
N SER A 296 -11.25 -14.64 20.74
CA SER A 296 -9.88 -14.32 20.32
C SER A 296 -9.80 -13.08 19.43
N TRP A 297 -10.89 -12.69 18.76
CA TRP A 297 -10.96 -11.46 17.96
C TRP A 297 -10.73 -10.20 18.79
N LEU A 298 -10.94 -10.24 20.12
CA LEU A 298 -10.62 -9.13 21.03
C LEU A 298 -9.15 -8.72 20.96
N ALA A 299 -8.26 -9.62 20.54
CA ALA A 299 -6.84 -9.29 20.31
C ALA A 299 -6.67 -8.15 19.31
N PHE A 300 -7.57 -7.99 18.33
CA PHE A 300 -7.50 -6.90 17.35
C PHE A 300 -7.79 -5.52 17.95
N LEU A 301 -8.40 -5.44 19.15
CA LEU A 301 -8.58 -4.19 19.88
C LEU A 301 -7.24 -3.60 20.36
N LEU A 302 -6.18 -4.41 20.45
CA LEU A 302 -4.83 -3.93 20.77
C LEU A 302 -4.33 -2.90 19.74
N ILE A 303 -4.75 -3.01 18.48
CA ILE A 303 -4.31 -2.13 17.39
C ILE A 303 -4.76 -0.67 17.65
N PRO A 304 -6.08 -0.36 17.78
CA PRO A 304 -6.51 0.99 18.09
C PRO A 304 -6.11 1.44 19.51
N MET A 305 -6.10 0.53 20.50
CA MET A 305 -5.69 0.88 21.87
C MET A 305 -4.26 1.41 21.91
N VAL A 306 -3.32 0.72 21.27
CA VAL A 306 -1.91 1.16 21.20
C VAL A 306 -1.77 2.41 20.37
N GLY A 307 -2.55 2.58 19.30
CA GLY A 307 -2.63 3.84 18.54
C GLY A 307 -2.93 5.03 19.45
N ILE A 308 -4.04 4.96 20.19
CA ILE A 308 -4.46 6.01 21.13
C ILE A 308 -3.40 6.28 22.20
N LEU A 309 -2.83 5.23 22.80
CA LEU A 309 -1.80 5.37 23.84
C LEU A 309 -0.49 5.98 23.29
N SER A 310 -0.17 5.75 22.02
CA SER A 310 1.04 6.27 21.39
C SER A 310 0.92 7.71 20.92
N ASP A 311 -0.28 8.17 20.53
CA ASP A 311 -0.53 9.53 20.05
C ASP A 311 -0.57 10.59 21.16
N GLN A 312 -0.63 10.19 22.45
CA GLN A 312 -0.67 11.12 23.59
C GLN A 312 0.66 11.83 23.91
N LYS A 313 1.71 11.67 23.09
CA LYS A 313 2.97 12.42 23.25
C LYS A 313 3.20 13.40 22.12
N THR A 314 2.46 14.52 22.12
CA THR A 314 2.90 15.89 21.76
C THR A 314 1.71 16.84 21.79
N VAL A 315 1.30 17.29 22.97
CA VAL A 315 0.66 18.61 23.11
C VAL A 315 1.63 19.47 23.91
N THR A 316 2.67 19.96 23.25
CA THR A 316 3.41 21.11 23.79
C THR A 316 2.48 22.31 23.67
N VAL A 317 1.76 22.60 24.75
CA VAL A 317 1.09 23.90 24.93
C VAL A 317 2.19 24.96 24.90
N LYS A 318 2.41 25.59 23.74
CA LYS A 318 3.15 26.85 23.69
C LYS A 318 2.33 27.85 24.49
N LYS A 319 2.75 28.12 25.73
CA LYS A 319 2.29 29.28 26.49
C LYS A 319 2.58 30.51 25.63
N ASN A 320 1.53 31.18 25.21
CA ASN A 320 1.61 32.48 24.56
C ASN A 320 2.15 33.48 25.58
N PRO A 321 3.33 34.10 25.40
CA PRO A 321 3.72 35.21 26.25
C PRO A 321 2.95 36.42 25.75
N LYS A 322 1.77 36.66 26.33
CA LYS A 322 1.32 38.04 26.51
C LYS A 322 2.37 38.71 27.37
N TYR A 323 3.17 39.60 26.78
CA TYR A 323 3.38 41.00 27.19
C TYR A 323 4.20 41.70 26.10
#